data_AF-A0A7K1FKN4-F1
#
_entry.id   AF-A0A7K1FKN4-F1
#
_cell.length_a   1.000
_cell.length_b   1.000
_cell.length_c   1.000
_cell.angle_alpha   90.00
_cell.angle_beta   90.00
_cell.angle_gamma   90.00
#
_symmetry.space_group_name_H-M   'P 1'
#
loop_
_entity.id
_entity.type
_entity.pdbx_description
1 polymer ?
#
loop_
_entity_poly.entity_id
_entity_poly.type
_entity_poly.pdbx_seq_one_letter_code
_entity_poly.pdbx_strand_id
1 'polypeptide(L)'
;MSPVPAESPAGAAGGPRPVRAATTLTLWAAARASVSTDALLQAVEAAGGRAGIRAGNAEVAELTGLPGPGEPSAGTMALLPLLRKGGRPELLLPHAGDLRGLPPRGDITVPALDVGAVVVLPELGIGLLPVDGLWRAYRCTGGNPPVDLLQAHQLIDDAVTDATRRLMTADIARGSDRVRERVREMILAEAVDTPPGTPQRASALLAKAISLQALLAVAAGHETAAVTSRELAVVDDALRPLTYAVREGRRAAVDLAVRTLAGDDRPSRIS
;
A
#
# COMPACT_ATOMS: atom_id res chain seq x y z
N MET A 1 -23.08 -27.25 -28.56
CA MET A 1 -22.99 -25.83 -28.18
C MET A 1 -23.44 -25.74 -26.73
N SER A 2 -22.52 -26.00 -25.80
CA SER A 2 -22.82 -26.05 -24.37
C SER A 2 -22.73 -24.64 -23.78
N PRO A 3 -23.64 -24.24 -22.88
CA PRO A 3 -23.60 -22.91 -22.28
C PRO A 3 -22.44 -22.82 -21.29
N VAL A 4 -21.67 -21.74 -21.42
CA VAL A 4 -20.67 -21.30 -20.44
C VAL A 4 -21.44 -20.89 -19.17
N PRO A 5 -21.12 -21.44 -17.98
CA PRO A 5 -21.76 -20.99 -16.75
C PRO A 5 -21.27 -19.57 -16.43
N ALA A 6 -22.23 -18.67 -16.22
CA ALA A 6 -21.98 -17.33 -15.73
C ALA A 6 -21.36 -17.40 -14.33
N GLU A 7 -20.14 -16.89 -14.18
CA GLU A 7 -19.56 -16.61 -12.86
C GLU A 7 -20.41 -15.54 -12.18
N SER A 8 -20.98 -15.93 -11.04
CA SER A 8 -21.75 -15.06 -10.16
C SER A 8 -20.79 -14.18 -9.34
N PRO A 9 -20.99 -12.85 -9.24
CA PRO A 9 -20.09 -11.95 -8.52
C PRO A 9 -20.44 -11.95 -7.02
N ALA A 10 -20.21 -13.09 -6.35
CA ALA A 10 -20.39 -13.24 -4.91
C ALA A 10 -19.11 -13.82 -4.29
N GLY A 11 -18.13 -12.94 -4.04
CA GLY A 11 -16.83 -13.33 -3.47
C GLY A 11 -15.87 -12.18 -3.18
N ALA A 12 -16.36 -10.99 -2.78
CA ALA A 12 -15.52 -9.81 -2.51
C ALA A 12 -15.13 -9.66 -1.01
N ALA A 13 -14.81 -10.78 -0.34
CA ALA A 13 -14.34 -10.77 1.05
C ALA A 13 -13.20 -11.79 1.23
N GLY A 14 -11.98 -11.41 0.81
CA GLY A 14 -10.81 -12.26 1.05
C GLY A 14 -9.65 -12.10 0.08
N GLY A 15 -9.76 -11.25 -0.94
CA GLY A 15 -8.65 -10.96 -1.86
C GLY A 15 -7.47 -10.28 -1.15
N PRO A 16 -6.23 -10.52 -1.60
CA PRO A 16 -5.04 -9.86 -1.07
C PRO A 16 -5.20 -8.35 -1.26
N ARG A 17 -4.95 -7.59 -0.18
CA ARG A 17 -5.10 -6.14 -0.16
C ARG A 17 -3.77 -5.50 -0.51
N PRO A 18 -3.62 -4.92 -1.72
CA PRO A 18 -2.29 -4.58 -2.24
C PRO A 18 -1.49 -3.61 -1.38
N VAL A 19 -2.16 -2.58 -0.87
CA VAL A 19 -1.54 -1.55 -0.02
C VAL A 19 -1.07 -2.17 1.29
N ARG A 20 -1.87 -3.03 1.93
CA ARG A 20 -1.48 -3.77 3.14
C ARG A 20 -0.28 -4.67 2.87
N ALA A 21 -0.34 -5.49 1.82
CA ALA A 21 0.74 -6.39 1.44
C ALA A 21 2.06 -5.66 1.19
N ALA A 22 2.04 -4.59 0.39
CA ALA A 22 3.21 -3.75 0.12
C ALA A 22 3.74 -3.09 1.40
N THR A 23 2.85 -2.53 2.23
CA THR A 23 3.26 -1.90 3.51
C THR A 23 3.96 -2.90 4.42
N THR A 24 3.39 -4.10 4.58
CA THR A 24 4.00 -5.17 5.39
C THR A 24 5.35 -5.58 4.83
N LEU A 25 5.44 -5.85 3.51
CA LEU A 25 6.72 -6.23 2.90
C LEU A 25 7.79 -5.16 3.11
N THR A 26 7.48 -3.88 2.91
CA THR A 26 8.44 -2.77 3.13
C THR A 26 8.96 -2.74 4.57
N LEU A 27 8.08 -2.78 5.57
CA LEU A 27 8.46 -2.71 6.98
C LEU A 27 9.30 -3.93 7.40
N TRP A 28 8.84 -5.14 7.06
CA TRP A 28 9.53 -6.37 7.45
C TRP A 28 10.84 -6.57 6.69
N ALA A 29 10.93 -6.13 5.44
CA ALA A 29 12.18 -6.09 4.70
C ALA A 29 13.20 -5.13 5.33
N ALA A 30 12.77 -4.01 5.93
CA ALA A 30 13.67 -3.12 6.66
C ALA A 30 14.15 -3.74 7.99
N ALA A 31 13.26 -4.45 8.69
CA ALA A 31 13.59 -5.16 9.93
C ALA A 31 14.39 -6.46 9.74
N ARG A 32 14.69 -6.86 8.50
CA ARG A 32 15.29 -8.18 8.16
C ARG A 32 16.57 -8.54 8.92
N ALA A 33 17.32 -7.55 9.40
CA ALA A 33 18.53 -7.75 10.17
C ALA A 33 18.28 -8.09 11.67
N SER A 34 17.09 -7.77 12.18
CA SER A 34 16.70 -7.95 13.59
C SER A 34 15.60 -9.00 13.82
N VAL A 35 15.02 -9.56 12.74
CA VAL A 35 13.96 -10.59 12.81
C VAL A 35 14.40 -11.89 12.14
N SER A 36 13.77 -13.00 12.50
CA SER A 36 14.02 -14.27 11.80
C SER A 36 13.43 -14.22 10.38
N THR A 37 14.05 -14.99 9.49
CA THR A 37 13.57 -15.14 8.11
C THR A 37 12.14 -15.71 8.07
N ASP A 38 11.85 -16.68 8.93
CA ASP A 38 10.51 -17.30 9.00
C ASP A 38 9.44 -16.30 9.45
N ALA A 39 9.74 -15.44 10.44
CA ALA A 39 8.79 -14.42 10.89
C ALA A 39 8.48 -13.41 9.78
N LEU A 40 9.51 -12.98 9.02
CA LEU A 40 9.33 -12.12 7.85
C LEU A 40 8.41 -12.77 6.81
N LEU A 41 8.67 -14.02 6.44
CA LEU A 41 7.87 -14.71 5.43
C LEU A 41 6.45 -14.94 5.90
N GLN A 42 6.26 -15.34 7.16
CA GLN A 42 4.95 -15.50 7.76
C GLN A 42 4.15 -14.20 7.74
N ALA A 43 4.78 -13.06 8.05
CA ALA A 43 4.13 -11.76 7.99
C ALA A 43 3.73 -11.38 6.55
N VAL A 44 4.61 -11.60 5.57
CA VAL A 44 4.33 -11.34 4.15
C VAL A 44 3.19 -12.21 3.62
N GLU A 45 3.17 -13.49 4.00
CA GLU A 45 2.11 -14.43 3.61
C GLU A 45 0.77 -14.09 4.28
N ALA A 46 0.78 -13.71 5.57
CA ALA A 46 -0.40 -13.23 6.28
C ALA A 46 -0.92 -11.90 5.71
N ALA A 47 -0.06 -11.11 5.06
CA ALA A 47 -0.42 -9.87 4.40
C ALA A 47 -1.09 -10.06 3.02
N GLY A 48 -1.01 -11.27 2.45
CA GLY A 48 -1.61 -11.63 1.16
C GLY A 48 -0.60 -12.07 0.09
N GLY A 49 0.70 -12.13 0.40
CA GLY A 49 1.76 -12.54 -0.53
C GLY A 49 1.99 -14.05 -0.59
N ARG A 50 0.93 -14.87 -0.60
CA ARG A 50 1.02 -16.33 -0.43
C ARG A 50 1.45 -17.09 -1.69
N ALA A 51 1.29 -16.49 -2.87
CA ALA A 51 1.41 -17.24 -4.12
C ALA A 51 2.84 -17.26 -4.70
N GLY A 52 3.79 -16.56 -4.08
CA GLY A 52 5.18 -16.50 -4.54
C GLY A 52 5.52 -15.25 -5.36
N ILE A 53 6.60 -15.31 -6.15
CA ILE A 53 7.14 -14.17 -6.91
C ILE A 53 7.54 -14.53 -8.33
N ARG A 54 7.45 -13.55 -9.22
CA ARG A 54 7.76 -13.67 -10.65
C ARG A 54 8.25 -12.35 -11.25
N ALA A 55 9.00 -12.40 -12.34
CA ALA A 55 9.28 -11.23 -13.16
C ALA A 55 8.08 -10.85 -14.05
N GLY A 56 7.85 -9.55 -14.22
CA GLY A 56 6.80 -8.99 -15.07
C GLY A 56 7.15 -9.01 -16.57
N ASN A 57 8.43 -9.07 -16.91
CA ASN A 57 8.92 -9.18 -18.29
C ASN A 57 10.23 -9.99 -18.34
N ALA A 58 10.71 -10.31 -19.54
CA ALA A 58 11.92 -11.12 -19.75
C ALA A 58 13.20 -10.42 -19.26
N GLU A 59 13.31 -9.10 -19.42
CA GLU A 59 14.48 -8.33 -18.95
C GLU A 59 14.65 -8.45 -17.43
N VAL A 60 13.55 -8.32 -16.68
CA VAL A 60 13.59 -8.43 -15.21
C VAL A 60 13.84 -9.88 -14.79
N ALA A 61 13.37 -10.87 -15.56
CA ALA A 61 13.67 -12.28 -15.31
C ALA A 61 15.17 -12.54 -15.38
N GLU A 62 15.85 -12.05 -16.41
CA GLU A 62 17.30 -12.15 -16.58
C GLU A 62 18.06 -11.40 -15.47
N LEU A 63 17.64 -10.18 -15.13
CA LEU A 63 18.26 -9.38 -14.07
C LEU A 63 18.18 -10.04 -12.69
N THR A 64 17.03 -10.64 -12.37
CA THR A 64 16.73 -11.10 -11.02
C THR A 64 16.90 -12.61 -10.83
N GLY A 65 16.96 -13.37 -11.92
CA GLY A 65 16.91 -14.83 -11.92
C GLY A 65 15.53 -15.39 -11.54
N LEU A 66 14.48 -14.55 -11.52
CA LEU A 66 13.10 -14.99 -11.30
C LEU A 66 12.51 -15.63 -12.56
N PRO A 67 11.49 -16.50 -12.41
CA PRO A 67 10.75 -16.99 -13.57
C PRO A 67 10.18 -15.85 -14.41
N GLY A 68 10.37 -15.91 -15.73
CA GLY A 68 9.85 -14.93 -16.68
C GLY A 68 8.35 -15.13 -16.93
N PRO A 69 7.65 -14.30 -17.74
CA PRO A 69 6.23 -14.48 -18.08
C PRO A 69 5.93 -15.83 -18.80
N GLY A 70 4.74 -16.42 -18.63
CA GLY A 70 4.39 -17.77 -19.12
C GLY A 70 4.74 -18.99 -18.20
N GLU A 71 5.96 -19.08 -17.67
CA GLU A 71 6.45 -20.02 -16.61
C GLU A 71 5.66 -20.11 -15.25
N PRO A 72 5.93 -21.10 -14.39
CA PRO A 72 5.44 -21.12 -13.01
C PRO A 72 6.13 -20.10 -12.10
N SER A 73 5.40 -19.51 -11.14
CA SER A 73 5.98 -18.60 -10.14
C SER A 73 6.95 -19.32 -9.20
N ALA A 74 7.99 -18.61 -8.74
CA ALA A 74 8.86 -19.10 -7.68
C ALA A 74 8.17 -18.93 -6.32
N GLY A 75 8.51 -19.75 -5.33
CA GLY A 75 7.96 -19.63 -3.97
C GLY A 75 8.38 -18.32 -3.27
N THR A 76 7.69 -17.97 -2.17
CA THR A 76 7.91 -16.72 -1.39
C THR A 76 9.37 -16.54 -0.95
N MET A 77 10.10 -17.63 -0.70
CA MET A 77 11.54 -17.63 -0.37
C MET A 77 12.42 -16.89 -1.39
N ALA A 78 12.01 -16.85 -2.66
CA ALA A 78 12.74 -16.15 -3.72
C ALA A 78 12.73 -14.61 -3.57
N LEU A 79 11.92 -14.06 -2.65
CA LEU A 79 12.02 -12.65 -2.24
C LEU A 79 13.32 -12.36 -1.48
N LEU A 80 13.82 -13.29 -0.66
CA LEU A 80 14.91 -13.01 0.28
C LEU A 80 16.22 -12.54 -0.37
N PRO A 81 16.69 -13.14 -1.50
CA PRO A 81 17.85 -12.61 -2.21
C PRO A 81 17.64 -11.18 -2.71
N LEU A 82 16.42 -10.86 -3.17
CA LEU A 82 16.08 -9.52 -3.65
C LEU A 82 16.06 -8.52 -2.50
N LEU A 83 15.41 -8.83 -1.38
CA LEU A 83 15.35 -7.96 -0.21
C LEU A 83 16.74 -7.71 0.39
N ARG A 84 17.65 -8.69 0.34
CA ARG A 84 19.03 -8.54 0.82
C ARG A 84 19.86 -7.62 -0.06
N LYS A 85 19.77 -7.77 -1.39
CA LYS A 85 20.53 -6.99 -2.37
C LYS A 85 19.90 -5.63 -2.70
N GLY A 86 18.60 -5.50 -2.44
CA GLY A 86 17.76 -4.35 -2.81
C GLY A 86 17.88 -3.13 -1.91
N GLY A 87 18.80 -3.12 -0.96
CA GLY A 87 19.05 -1.96 -0.11
C GLY A 87 17.94 -1.65 0.87
N ARG A 88 17.65 -0.35 1.03
CA ARG A 88 16.58 0.14 1.91
C ARG A 88 15.26 0.20 1.12
N PRO A 89 14.24 -0.59 1.49
CA PRO A 89 13.01 -0.64 0.72
C PRO A 89 12.21 0.65 0.87
N GLU A 90 11.60 1.12 -0.22
CA GLU A 90 10.72 2.30 -0.22
C GLU A 90 9.29 1.91 -0.57
N LEU A 91 8.31 2.63 -0.01
CA LEU A 91 6.90 2.44 -0.33
C LEU A 91 6.40 3.58 -1.21
N LEU A 92 5.93 3.24 -2.41
CA LEU A 92 5.18 4.14 -3.28
C LEU A 92 3.70 3.74 -3.28
N LEU A 93 2.82 4.74 -3.25
CA LEU A 93 1.36 4.55 -3.27
C LEU A 93 0.74 5.34 -4.44
N PRO A 94 1.07 4.98 -5.70
CA PRO A 94 0.59 5.68 -6.88
C PRO A 94 -0.95 5.64 -6.96
N HIS A 95 -1.52 6.66 -7.61
CA HIS A 95 -2.93 6.71 -7.94
C HIS A 95 -3.14 7.45 -9.26
N ALA A 96 -4.33 7.31 -9.85
CA ALA A 96 -4.69 8.07 -11.05
C ALA A 96 -4.54 9.58 -10.80
N GLY A 97 -3.65 10.23 -11.55
CA GLY A 97 -3.32 11.66 -11.40
C GLY A 97 -2.06 11.97 -10.57
N ASP A 98 -1.46 10.99 -9.89
CA ASP A 98 -0.16 11.14 -9.20
C ASP A 98 0.76 9.96 -9.52
N LEU A 99 1.70 10.21 -10.45
CA LEU A 99 2.70 9.26 -10.92
C LEU A 99 4.07 9.46 -10.25
N ARG A 100 4.16 10.32 -9.24
CA ARG A 100 5.46 10.66 -8.64
C ARG A 100 6.14 9.42 -8.06
N GLY A 101 7.39 9.21 -8.46
CA GLY A 101 8.20 8.06 -8.06
C GLY A 101 8.15 6.87 -9.01
N LEU A 102 7.20 6.82 -9.95
CA LEU A 102 7.24 5.83 -11.02
C LEU A 102 8.09 6.33 -12.20
N PRO A 103 8.85 5.44 -12.87
CA PRO A 103 9.56 5.81 -14.08
C PRO A 103 8.57 6.20 -15.18
N PRO A 104 8.83 7.30 -15.93
CA PRO A 104 7.96 7.68 -17.04
C PRO A 104 8.02 6.62 -18.14
N ARG A 105 6.87 6.11 -18.57
CA ARG A 105 6.73 5.07 -19.62
C ARG A 105 7.41 3.72 -19.30
N GLY A 106 7.58 3.40 -18.02
CA GLY A 106 8.06 2.07 -17.63
C GLY A 106 6.95 1.02 -17.67
N ASP A 107 7.30 -0.24 -17.94
CA ASP A 107 6.35 -1.37 -17.90
C ASP A 107 5.66 -1.52 -16.53
N ILE A 108 6.27 -0.98 -15.48
CA ILE A 108 5.71 -0.94 -14.13
C ILE A 108 4.53 0.03 -13.98
N THR A 109 4.42 1.07 -14.81
CA THR A 109 3.54 2.22 -14.55
C THR A 109 2.06 1.83 -14.49
N VAL A 110 1.56 1.09 -15.50
CA VAL A 110 0.15 0.67 -15.54
C VAL A 110 -0.16 -0.34 -14.43
N PRO A 111 0.60 -1.44 -14.25
CA PRO A 111 0.40 -2.33 -13.11
C PRO A 111 0.46 -1.62 -11.76
N ALA A 112 1.36 -0.64 -11.59
CA ALA A 112 1.47 0.14 -10.36
C ALA A 112 0.23 0.98 -10.08
N LEU A 113 -0.37 1.58 -11.10
CA LEU A 113 -1.61 2.34 -10.96
C LEU A 113 -2.80 1.43 -10.62
N ASP A 114 -2.89 0.27 -11.27
CA ASP A 114 -3.98 -0.70 -11.03
C ASP A 114 -3.92 -1.28 -9.61
N VAL A 115 -2.71 -1.59 -9.14
CA VAL A 115 -2.45 -2.13 -7.80
C VAL A 115 -2.52 -1.04 -6.72
N GLY A 116 -2.08 0.18 -7.06
CA GLY A 116 -2.04 1.33 -6.16
C GLY A 116 -0.92 1.29 -5.11
N ALA A 117 -0.01 0.32 -5.20
CA ALA A 117 1.11 0.16 -4.26
C ALA A 117 2.32 -0.52 -4.91
N VAL A 118 3.52 -0.03 -4.61
CA VAL A 118 4.80 -0.59 -5.08
C VAL A 118 5.82 -0.56 -3.93
N VAL A 119 6.53 -1.68 -3.75
CA VAL A 119 7.73 -1.74 -2.91
C VAL A 119 8.95 -1.58 -3.81
N VAL A 120 9.67 -0.47 -3.70
CA VAL A 120 10.86 -0.20 -4.49
C VAL A 120 12.09 -0.73 -3.76
N LEU A 121 12.94 -1.43 -4.49
CA LEU A 121 14.26 -1.92 -4.06
C LEU A 121 15.31 -1.15 -4.87
N PRO A 122 15.73 0.04 -4.39
CA PRO A 122 16.48 1.00 -5.20
C PRO A 122 17.81 0.42 -5.71
N GLU A 123 18.49 -0.39 -4.89
CA GLU A 123 19.85 -0.87 -5.20
C GLU A 123 19.85 -1.95 -6.28
N LEU A 124 18.69 -2.56 -6.53
CA LEU A 124 18.45 -3.47 -7.66
C LEU A 124 17.77 -2.77 -8.84
N GLY A 125 17.26 -1.55 -8.67
CA GLY A 125 16.46 -0.84 -9.66
C GLY A 125 15.19 -1.60 -10.03
N ILE A 126 14.54 -2.26 -9.06
CA ILE A 126 13.29 -3.00 -9.27
C ILE A 126 12.18 -2.54 -8.32
N GLY A 127 10.93 -2.67 -8.77
CA GLY A 127 9.73 -2.49 -7.98
C GLY A 127 8.94 -3.79 -7.90
N LEU A 128 8.43 -4.10 -6.72
CA LEU A 128 7.62 -5.28 -6.42
C LEU A 128 6.17 -4.87 -6.17
N LEU A 129 5.24 -5.57 -6.80
CA LEU A 129 3.80 -5.31 -6.69
C LEU A 129 3.05 -6.59 -6.36
N PRO A 130 2.09 -6.58 -5.42
CA PRO A 130 1.21 -7.72 -5.19
C PRO A 130 0.06 -7.69 -6.21
N VAL A 131 0.02 -8.66 -7.13
CA VAL A 131 -1.04 -8.82 -8.13
C VAL A 131 -1.63 -10.22 -8.03
N ASP A 132 -2.93 -10.32 -7.78
CA ASP A 132 -3.66 -11.59 -7.62
C ASP A 132 -3.03 -12.52 -6.57
N GLY A 133 -2.39 -11.96 -5.53
CA GLY A 133 -1.72 -12.70 -4.46
C GLY A 133 -0.29 -13.15 -4.76
N LEU A 134 0.19 -12.86 -5.98
CA LEU A 134 1.56 -13.06 -6.46
C LEU A 134 2.34 -11.75 -6.41
N TRP A 135 3.62 -11.82 -6.07
CA TRP A 135 4.52 -10.69 -6.27
C TRP A 135 5.00 -10.66 -7.72
N ARG A 136 4.88 -9.50 -8.36
CA ARG A 136 5.44 -9.23 -9.69
C ARG A 136 6.56 -8.20 -9.58
N ALA A 137 7.72 -8.53 -10.12
CA ALA A 137 8.88 -7.65 -10.18
C ALA A 137 8.96 -6.94 -11.53
N TYR A 138 9.18 -5.63 -11.52
CA TYR A 138 9.41 -4.82 -12.72
C TYR A 138 10.63 -3.92 -12.52
N ARG A 139 11.19 -3.38 -13.60
CA ARG A 139 12.17 -2.29 -13.50
C ARG A 139 11.53 -1.08 -12.82
N CYS A 140 12.20 -0.54 -11.81
CA CYS A 140 11.82 0.69 -11.13
C CYS A 140 13.08 1.39 -10.64
N THR A 141 13.51 2.40 -11.38
CA THR A 141 14.60 3.30 -11.00
C THR A 141 14.10 4.62 -10.43
N GLY A 142 12.77 4.81 -10.39
CA GLY A 142 12.14 5.97 -9.78
C GLY A 142 12.01 5.80 -8.27
N GLY A 143 12.06 6.94 -7.58
CA GLY A 143 11.77 7.07 -6.16
C GLY A 143 11.06 8.40 -5.93
N ASN A 144 10.33 8.48 -4.83
CA ASN A 144 9.72 9.73 -4.38
C ASN A 144 9.91 9.76 -2.87
N PRO A 145 10.76 10.65 -2.32
CA PRO A 145 10.88 10.77 -0.88
C PRO A 145 9.53 11.25 -0.33
N PRO A 146 8.98 10.62 0.71
CA PRO A 146 7.80 11.15 1.36
C PRO A 146 8.14 12.45 2.10
N VAL A 147 7.10 13.23 2.38
CA VAL A 147 7.16 14.31 3.36
C VAL A 147 7.57 13.78 4.73
N ASP A 148 8.09 14.66 5.59
CA ASP A 148 8.41 14.26 6.97
C ASP A 148 7.14 13.93 7.78
N LEU A 149 7.32 13.25 8.92
CA LEU A 149 6.20 12.79 9.75
C LEU A 149 5.31 13.94 10.26
N LEU A 150 5.90 15.08 10.64
CA LEU A 150 5.17 16.22 11.19
C LEU A 150 4.34 16.88 10.09
N GLN A 151 4.94 17.12 8.93
CA GLN A 151 4.26 17.64 7.76
C GLN A 151 3.12 16.71 7.32
N ALA A 152 3.32 15.39 7.37
CA ALA A 152 2.28 14.43 7.05
C ALA A 152 1.10 14.48 8.03
N HIS A 153 1.36 14.67 9.33
CA HIS A 153 0.32 14.89 10.33
C HIS A 153 -0.50 16.15 10.02
N GLN A 154 0.18 17.26 9.75
CA GLN A 154 -0.45 18.53 9.40
C GLN A 154 -1.32 18.41 8.14
N LEU A 155 -0.78 17.79 7.08
CA LEU A 155 -1.52 17.55 5.83
C LEU A 155 -2.81 16.76 6.06
N ILE A 156 -2.78 15.74 6.93
CA ILE A 156 -3.99 14.97 7.28
C ILE A 156 -4.98 15.83 8.07
N ASP A 157 -4.53 16.56 9.08
CA ASP A 157 -5.42 17.36 9.94
C ASP A 157 -6.09 18.48 9.15
N ASP A 158 -5.34 19.16 8.28
CA ASP A 158 -5.85 20.18 7.37
C ASP A 158 -6.87 19.59 6.38
N ALA A 159 -6.56 18.44 5.78
CA ALA A 159 -7.46 17.80 4.82
C ALA A 159 -8.74 17.26 5.45
N VAL A 160 -8.69 16.72 6.68
CA VAL A 160 -9.89 16.30 7.44
C VAL A 160 -10.78 17.50 7.74
N THR A 161 -10.17 18.61 8.18
CA THR A 161 -10.90 19.85 8.49
C THR A 161 -11.57 20.42 7.24
N ASP A 162 -10.85 20.49 6.12
CA ASP A 162 -11.39 20.98 4.85
C ASP A 162 -12.49 20.09 4.29
N ALA A 163 -12.29 18.76 4.28
CA ALA A 163 -13.31 17.81 3.83
C ALA A 163 -14.60 17.91 4.65
N THR A 164 -14.48 17.98 5.99
CA THR A 164 -15.63 18.11 6.89
C THR A 164 -16.41 19.40 6.60
N ARG A 165 -15.71 20.52 6.46
CA ARG A 165 -16.32 21.82 6.13
C ARG A 165 -17.06 21.79 4.79
N ARG A 166 -16.46 21.19 3.76
CA ARG A 166 -17.06 21.06 2.42
C ARG A 166 -18.30 20.17 2.43
N LEU A 167 -18.24 19.01 3.09
CA LEU A 167 -19.36 18.07 3.18
C LEU A 167 -20.53 18.63 4.00
N MET A 168 -20.25 19.35 5.09
CA MET A 168 -21.29 20.06 5.87
C MET A 168 -21.99 21.14 5.03
N THR A 169 -21.24 21.89 4.23
CA THR A 169 -21.80 22.93 3.35
C THR A 169 -22.73 22.32 2.28
N ALA A 170 -22.46 21.10 1.86
CA ALA A 170 -23.27 20.38 0.87
C ALA A 170 -24.54 19.73 1.46
N ASP A 171 -24.74 19.77 2.79
CA ASP A 171 -25.84 19.10 3.53
C ASP A 171 -25.91 17.57 3.28
N ILE A 172 -24.75 16.96 3.01
CA ILE A 172 -24.62 15.53 2.74
C ILE A 172 -24.18 14.84 4.04
N ALA A 173 -25.11 14.63 4.97
CA ALA A 173 -24.82 13.87 6.19
C ALA A 173 -26.03 13.03 6.65
N ARG A 174 -26.05 11.73 6.29
CA ARG A 174 -26.89 10.73 6.96
C ARG A 174 -26.03 9.56 7.40
N GLY A 175 -25.80 9.45 8.71
CA GLY A 175 -25.14 8.29 9.30
C GLY A 175 -26.12 7.13 9.48
N SER A 176 -25.68 5.89 9.20
CA SER A 176 -26.39 4.68 9.61
C SER A 176 -25.46 3.79 10.43
N ASP A 177 -26.01 3.01 11.36
CA ASP A 177 -25.21 2.12 12.23
C ASP A 177 -24.41 1.06 11.44
N ARG A 178 -24.89 0.68 10.25
CA ARG A 178 -24.21 -0.23 9.32
C ARG A 178 -22.88 0.32 8.79
N VAL A 179 -22.76 1.65 8.66
CA VAL A 179 -21.51 2.32 8.23
C VAL A 179 -20.41 2.08 9.26
N ARG A 180 -20.71 2.19 10.56
CA ARG A 180 -19.69 2.04 11.61
C ARG A 180 -19.13 0.63 11.68
N GLU A 181 -19.99 -0.38 11.57
CA GLU A 181 -19.54 -1.77 11.54
C GLU A 181 -18.66 -2.04 10.32
N ARG A 182 -19.08 -1.53 9.15
CA ARG A 182 -18.32 -1.71 7.91
C ARG A 182 -16.95 -1.03 7.94
N VAL A 183 -16.85 0.17 8.54
CA VAL A 183 -15.55 0.83 8.79
C VAL A 183 -14.67 -0.06 9.67
N ARG A 184 -15.23 -0.60 10.77
CA ARG A 184 -14.48 -1.45 11.71
C ARG A 184 -13.93 -2.71 11.02
N GLU A 185 -14.76 -3.40 10.23
CA GLU A 185 -14.34 -4.55 9.42
C GLU A 185 -13.19 -4.18 8.48
N MET A 186 -13.27 -3.02 7.81
CA MET A 186 -12.22 -2.58 6.91
C MET A 186 -10.91 -2.25 7.63
N ILE A 187 -10.97 -1.59 8.79
CA ILE A 187 -9.79 -1.30 9.62
C ILE A 187 -9.08 -2.58 9.99
N LEU A 188 -9.81 -3.57 10.49
CA LEU A 188 -9.24 -4.85 10.91
C LEU A 188 -8.57 -5.59 9.74
N ALA A 189 -9.19 -5.54 8.56
CA ALA A 189 -8.66 -6.23 7.40
C ALA A 189 -7.55 -5.46 6.66
N GLU A 190 -7.40 -4.15 6.87
CA GLU A 190 -6.23 -3.34 6.44
C GLU A 190 -5.11 -3.29 7.48
N ALA A 191 -5.31 -3.85 8.68
CA ALA A 191 -4.35 -3.77 9.76
C ALA A 191 -3.00 -4.36 9.34
N VAL A 192 -1.95 -3.55 9.53
CA VAL A 192 -0.57 -3.94 9.23
C VAL A 192 0.08 -4.42 10.50
N ASP A 193 0.58 -5.65 10.48
CA ASP A 193 1.46 -6.15 11.54
C ASP A 193 2.85 -5.53 11.38
N THR A 194 3.30 -4.82 12.40
CA THR A 194 4.56 -4.06 12.38
C THR A 194 5.67 -4.84 13.07
N PRO A 195 6.87 -4.94 12.48
CA PRO A 195 7.97 -5.69 13.10
C PRO A 195 8.44 -5.05 14.42
N PRO A 196 9.09 -5.83 15.31
CA PRO A 196 9.71 -5.30 16.52
C PRO A 196 10.71 -4.18 16.23
N GLY A 197 10.70 -3.14 17.07
CA GLY A 197 11.54 -1.95 16.89
C GLY A 197 10.91 -0.83 16.03
N THR A 198 9.69 -1.03 15.52
CA THR A 198 8.94 0.03 14.83
C THR A 198 8.65 1.18 15.80
N PRO A 199 8.97 2.46 15.47
CA PRO A 199 8.69 3.60 16.33
C PRO A 199 7.19 3.77 16.62
N GLN A 200 6.84 4.02 17.89
CA GLN A 200 5.43 4.23 18.29
C GLN A 200 4.74 5.36 17.50
N ARG A 201 5.47 6.45 17.21
CA ARG A 201 4.98 7.56 16.39
C ARG A 201 4.65 7.15 14.95
N ALA A 202 5.45 6.27 14.35
CA ALA A 202 5.20 5.73 13.02
C ALA A 202 3.97 4.81 13.04
N SER A 203 3.90 3.89 14.02
CA SER A 203 2.73 3.01 14.17
C SER A 203 1.43 3.77 14.41
N ALA A 204 1.47 4.85 15.20
CA ALA A 204 0.31 5.69 15.47
C ALA A 204 -0.20 6.41 14.21
N LEU A 205 0.70 7.03 13.42
CA LEU A 205 0.33 7.66 12.16
C LEU A 205 -0.18 6.63 11.14
N LEU A 206 0.47 5.46 11.05
CA LEU A 206 0.04 4.38 10.17
C LEU A 206 -1.38 3.89 10.52
N ALA A 207 -1.69 3.69 11.81
CA ALA A 207 -3.01 3.32 12.29
C ALA A 207 -4.08 4.39 11.99
N LYS A 208 -3.72 5.68 12.13
CA LYS A 208 -4.58 6.81 11.72
C LYS A 208 -4.86 6.78 10.22
N ALA A 209 -3.83 6.60 9.39
CA ALA A 209 -3.97 6.50 7.94
C ALA A 209 -4.81 5.29 7.51
N ILE A 210 -4.64 4.13 8.16
CA ILE A 210 -5.49 2.94 7.93
C ILE A 210 -6.96 3.25 8.25
N SER A 211 -7.22 3.88 9.40
CA SER A 211 -8.58 4.25 9.82
C SER A 211 -9.25 5.22 8.85
N LEU A 212 -8.53 6.25 8.40
CA LEU A 212 -9.04 7.21 7.43
C LEU A 212 -9.24 6.59 6.04
N GLN A 213 -8.35 5.70 5.60
CA GLN A 213 -8.51 4.97 4.34
C GLN A 213 -9.76 4.08 4.37
N ALA A 214 -10.05 3.42 5.50
CA ALA A 214 -11.26 2.64 5.67
C ALA A 214 -12.52 3.52 5.59
N LEU A 215 -12.51 4.69 6.22
CA LEU A 215 -13.59 5.68 6.10
C LEU A 215 -13.81 6.14 4.66
N LEU A 216 -12.74 6.47 3.94
CA LEU A 216 -12.78 6.87 2.53
C LEU A 216 -13.33 5.74 1.64
N ALA A 217 -12.92 4.49 1.90
CA ALA A 217 -13.41 3.33 1.16
C ALA A 217 -14.91 3.07 1.41
N VAL A 218 -15.39 3.25 2.65
CA VAL A 218 -16.84 3.19 2.93
C VAL A 218 -17.58 4.33 2.24
N ALA A 219 -17.03 5.54 2.27
CA ALA A 219 -17.64 6.70 1.63
C ALA A 219 -17.81 6.48 0.12
N ALA A 220 -16.80 5.93 -0.55
CA ALA A 220 -16.85 5.63 -1.99
C ALA A 220 -17.78 4.46 -2.36
N GLY A 221 -18.12 3.58 -1.40
CA GLY A 221 -18.93 2.38 -1.64
C GLY A 221 -20.44 2.64 -1.79
N HIS A 222 -20.92 3.84 -1.44
CA HIS A 222 -22.29 4.35 -1.66
C HIS A 222 -23.42 3.30 -1.66
N GLU A 223 -23.68 2.63 -0.52
CA GLU A 223 -24.88 1.78 -0.33
C GLU A 223 -26.07 2.56 0.23
N THR A 224 -26.32 3.77 -0.24
CA THR A 224 -27.41 4.61 0.25
C THR A 224 -28.36 5.01 -0.87
N ALA A 225 -29.65 4.68 -0.68
CA ALA A 225 -30.73 4.97 -1.61
C ALA A 225 -30.74 6.44 -2.07
N ALA A 226 -30.82 6.64 -3.39
CA ALA A 226 -31.07 7.90 -4.09
C ALA A 226 -30.05 9.04 -3.87
N VAL A 227 -28.76 8.81 -4.14
CA VAL A 227 -27.78 9.90 -4.34
C VAL A 227 -27.65 10.19 -5.84
N THR A 228 -27.72 11.46 -6.23
CA THR A 228 -27.56 11.87 -7.63
C THR A 228 -26.09 11.87 -8.04
N SER A 229 -25.79 11.69 -9.34
CA SER A 229 -24.41 11.74 -9.86
C SER A 229 -23.69 13.06 -9.54
N ARG A 230 -24.44 14.16 -9.38
CA ARG A 230 -23.91 15.47 -9.01
C ARG A 230 -23.44 15.51 -7.54
N GLU A 231 -24.22 14.93 -6.63
CA GLU A 231 -23.84 14.85 -5.21
C GLU A 231 -22.62 13.94 -5.02
N LEU A 232 -22.54 12.83 -5.76
CA LEU A 232 -21.35 11.97 -5.77
C LEU A 232 -20.10 12.73 -6.21
N ALA A 233 -20.18 13.52 -7.29
CA ALA A 233 -19.06 14.32 -7.77
C ALA A 233 -18.60 15.38 -6.74
N VAL A 234 -19.54 15.97 -5.98
CA VAL A 234 -19.22 16.93 -4.91
C VAL A 234 -18.51 16.24 -3.74
N VAL A 235 -18.98 15.05 -3.34
CA VAL A 235 -18.34 14.25 -2.29
C VAL A 235 -16.93 13.85 -2.71
N ASP A 236 -16.76 13.33 -3.93
CA ASP A 236 -15.45 12.94 -4.47
C ASP A 236 -14.48 14.11 -4.51
N ASP A 237 -14.92 15.30 -4.96
CA ASP A 237 -14.08 16.49 -4.99
C ASP A 237 -13.69 16.97 -3.58
N ALA A 238 -14.62 16.89 -2.62
CA ALA A 238 -14.36 17.23 -1.22
C ALA A 238 -13.39 16.26 -0.54
N LEU A 239 -13.43 14.97 -0.88
CA LEU A 239 -12.60 13.92 -0.28
C LEU A 239 -11.26 13.71 -0.99
N ARG A 240 -11.06 14.24 -2.20
CA ARG A 240 -9.81 14.10 -2.97
C ARG A 240 -8.56 14.57 -2.19
N PRO A 241 -8.55 15.75 -1.54
CA PRO A 241 -7.39 16.18 -0.75
C PRO A 241 -7.08 15.24 0.43
N LEU A 242 -8.11 14.70 1.08
CA LEU A 242 -7.95 13.75 2.19
C LEU A 242 -7.38 12.41 1.71
N THR A 243 -7.83 11.93 0.55
CA THR A 243 -7.28 10.71 -0.08
C THR A 243 -5.78 10.85 -0.34
N TYR A 244 -5.35 12.01 -0.85
CA TYR A 244 -3.94 12.31 -1.04
C TYR A 244 -3.17 12.36 0.29
N ALA A 245 -3.67 13.11 1.28
CA ALA A 245 -3.01 13.25 2.58
C ALA A 245 -2.85 11.91 3.33
N VAL A 246 -3.84 11.02 3.23
CA VAL A 246 -3.77 9.67 3.83
C VAL A 246 -2.67 8.82 3.21
N ARG A 247 -2.48 8.90 1.88
CA ARG A 247 -1.39 8.21 1.18
C ARG A 247 -0.03 8.75 1.62
N GLU A 248 0.12 10.07 1.68
CA GLU A 248 1.37 10.69 2.17
C GLU A 248 1.64 10.34 3.64
N GLY A 249 0.63 10.35 4.50
CA GLY A 249 0.73 9.91 5.89
C GLY A 249 1.23 8.48 6.04
N ARG A 250 0.70 7.56 5.22
CA ARG A 250 1.19 6.17 5.20
C ARG A 250 2.64 6.09 4.75
N ARG A 251 3.02 6.80 3.68
CA ARG A 251 4.40 6.79 3.17
C ARG A 251 5.39 7.39 4.18
N ALA A 252 5.04 8.50 4.83
CA ALA A 252 5.86 9.14 5.86
C ALA A 252 6.04 8.24 7.10
N ALA A 253 4.96 7.59 7.56
CA ALA A 253 5.04 6.63 8.66
C ALA A 253 5.97 5.45 8.34
N VAL A 254 5.85 4.89 7.12
CA VAL A 254 6.66 3.76 6.68
C VAL A 254 8.12 4.16 6.48
N ASP A 255 8.41 5.30 5.86
CA ASP A 255 9.79 5.79 5.69
C ASP A 255 10.49 6.00 7.04
N LEU A 256 9.82 6.62 8.00
CA LEU A 256 10.37 6.75 9.35
C LEU A 256 10.68 5.38 9.99
N ALA A 257 9.74 4.44 9.91
CA ALA A 257 9.94 3.10 10.45
C ALA A 257 11.10 2.38 9.76
N VAL A 258 11.17 2.46 8.42
CA VAL A 258 12.26 1.86 7.63
C VAL A 258 13.61 2.41 8.04
N ARG A 259 13.77 3.73 8.20
CA ARG A 259 15.03 4.35 8.65
C ARG A 259 15.45 3.88 10.04
N THR A 260 14.51 3.84 10.99
CA THR A 260 14.81 3.36 12.35
C THR A 260 15.18 1.87 12.36
N LEU A 261 14.42 1.03 11.65
CA LEU A 261 14.62 -0.43 11.60
C LEU A 261 15.93 -0.81 10.89
N ALA A 262 16.30 -0.06 9.83
CA ALA A 262 17.57 -0.24 9.12
C ALA A 262 18.78 0.25 9.95
N GLY A 263 18.57 0.98 11.03
CA GLY A 263 19.61 1.44 11.94
C GLY A 263 20.20 2.81 11.63
N ASP A 264 19.59 3.59 10.74
CA ASP A 264 20.04 4.94 10.35
C ASP A 264 19.89 5.97 11.49
N ASP A 265 19.07 5.66 12.51
CA ASP A 265 18.75 6.54 13.64
C ASP A 265 19.57 6.22 14.91
N ARG A 266 20.67 5.44 14.81
CA ARG A 266 21.58 5.24 15.94
C ARG A 266 22.39 6.53 16.16
N PRO A 267 22.27 7.22 17.31
CA PRO A 267 23.21 8.28 17.62
C PRO A 267 24.60 7.67 17.70
N SER A 268 25.53 8.22 16.92
CA SER A 268 26.95 7.90 16.96
C SER A 268 27.40 7.90 18.42
N ARG A 269 27.71 6.73 18.97
CA ARG A 269 28.38 6.67 20.27
C ARG A 269 29.74 7.33 20.07
N ILE A 270 29.87 8.55 20.57
CA ILE A 270 31.15 9.25 20.69
C ILE A 270 32.02 8.36 21.57
N SER A 271 33.10 7.86 20.97
CA SER A 271 34.16 7.11 21.65
C SER A 271 35.28 8.04 22.07
#